data_AF-A0A836RWB0-F1
#
_entry.id   AF-A0A836RWB0-F1
#
_cell.length_a   1.000
_cell.length_b   1.000
_cell.length_c   1.000
_cell.angle_alpha   90.00
_cell.angle_beta   90.00
_cell.angle_gamma   90.00
#
_symmetry.space_group_name_H-M   'P 1'
#
loop_
_entity.id
_entity.type
_entity.pdbx_description
1 polymer ?
#
loop_
_entity_poly.entity_id
_entity_poly.type
_entity_poly.pdbx_seq_one_letter_code
_entity_poly.pdbx_strand_id
1 'polypeptide(L)'
;MKELGSAFNDIKLYIKRYIDSQVPGYIASIDNVFLKETGKRVIDLLFEEPSKVYQVLRKYYGSEVTADFATLNLFLKPLAIKIGRIGIEEQLLVLMKQGKDKEFLELLRKCLARQ
;
A
#
# COMPACT_ATOMS: atom_id res chain seq x y z
N MET A 1 -10.22 -19.69 2.42
CA MET A 1 -10.08 -18.74 1.28
C MET A 1 -11.02 -17.54 1.37
N LYS A 2 -12.30 -17.68 1.76
CA LYS A 2 -13.23 -16.54 1.91
C LYS A 2 -12.79 -15.52 2.98
N GLU A 3 -12.15 -15.96 4.06
CA GLU A 3 -11.72 -15.11 5.18
C GLU A 3 -10.61 -14.13 4.83
N LEU A 4 -9.61 -14.56 4.04
CA LEU A 4 -8.54 -13.66 3.57
C LEU A 4 -9.06 -12.57 2.63
N GLY A 5 -10.04 -12.89 1.78
CA GLY A 5 -10.67 -11.90 0.90
C GLY A 5 -11.40 -10.81 1.69
N SER A 6 -12.12 -11.18 2.75
CA SER A 6 -12.78 -10.23 3.65
C SER A 6 -11.77 -9.36 4.40
N ALA A 7 -10.71 -9.98 4.95
CA ALA A 7 -9.67 -9.25 5.66
C ALA A 7 -8.98 -8.21 4.79
N PHE A 8 -8.68 -8.53 3.53
CA PHE A 8 -8.09 -7.55 2.61
C PHE A 8 -9.04 -6.40 2.29
N ASN A 9 -10.34 -6.65 2.12
CA ASN A 9 -11.30 -5.58 1.88
C ASN A 9 -11.39 -4.62 3.07
N ASP A 10 -11.38 -5.15 4.30
CA ASP A 10 -11.39 -4.34 5.52
C ASP A 10 -10.11 -3.50 5.66
N ILE A 11 -8.96 -4.07 5.28
CA ILE A 11 -7.69 -3.31 5.26
C ILE A 11 -7.74 -2.22 4.20
N LYS A 12 -8.15 -2.53 2.97
CA LYS A 12 -8.27 -1.54 1.88
C LYS A 12 -9.14 -0.37 2.29
N LEU A 13 -10.30 -0.64 2.91
CA LEU A 13 -11.21 0.39 3.41
C LEU A 13 -10.57 1.21 4.53
N TYR A 14 -9.84 0.58 5.44
CA TYR A 14 -9.13 1.27 6.52
C TYR A 14 -8.04 2.21 5.97
N ILE A 15 -7.20 1.73 5.06
CA ILE A 15 -6.13 2.54 4.43
C ILE A 15 -6.75 3.75 3.73
N LYS A 16 -7.81 3.54 2.94
CA LYS A 16 -8.51 4.64 2.26
C LYS A 16 -9.00 5.70 3.26
N ARG A 17 -9.73 5.29 4.30
CA ARG A 17 -10.24 6.21 5.34
C ARG A 17 -9.11 6.93 6.08
N TYR A 18 -8.02 6.22 6.37
CA TYR A 18 -6.86 6.82 7.00
C TYR A 18 -6.29 7.93 6.11
N ILE A 19 -6.02 7.63 4.84
CA ILE A 19 -5.47 8.62 3.90
C ILE A 19 -6.43 9.79 3.75
N ASP A 20 -7.72 9.56 3.55
CA ASP A 20 -8.72 10.62 3.42
C ASP A 20 -8.79 11.52 4.68
N SER A 21 -8.51 10.97 5.87
CA SER A 21 -8.43 11.75 7.12
C SER A 21 -7.16 12.60 7.25
N GLN A 22 -6.07 12.19 6.62
CA GLN A 22 -4.78 12.88 6.68
C GLN A 22 -4.64 13.91 5.56
N VAL A 23 -5.06 13.53 4.34
CA VAL A 23 -4.95 14.34 3.12
C VAL A 23 -6.24 14.16 2.31
N PRO A 24 -7.28 14.95 2.61
CA PRO A 24 -8.55 14.88 1.88
C PRO A 24 -8.36 15.04 0.37
N GLY A 25 -8.99 14.15 -0.42
CA GLY A 25 -8.94 14.18 -1.88
C GLY A 25 -7.67 13.57 -2.50
N TYR A 26 -6.71 13.12 -1.68
CA TYR A 26 -5.49 12.49 -2.18
C TYR A 26 -5.77 11.20 -2.97
N ILE A 27 -6.62 10.30 -2.45
CA ILE A 27 -6.97 9.05 -3.14
C ILE A 27 -7.59 9.32 -4.51
N ALA A 28 -8.53 10.26 -4.60
CA ALA A 28 -9.16 10.60 -5.86
C ALA A 28 -8.15 11.14 -6.89
N SER A 29 -7.21 11.97 -6.44
CA SER A 29 -6.17 12.55 -7.28
C SER A 29 -5.19 11.49 -7.78
N ILE A 30 -4.69 10.65 -6.87
CA ILE A 30 -3.68 9.64 -7.21
C ILE A 30 -4.28 8.48 -8.01
N ASP A 31 -5.55 8.11 -7.77
CA ASP A 31 -6.22 7.06 -8.56
C ASP A 31 -6.27 7.42 -10.05
N ASN A 32 -6.45 8.68 -10.42
CA ASN A 32 -6.42 9.10 -11.82
C ASN A 32 -5.06 8.82 -12.48
N VAL A 33 -3.96 9.03 -11.73
CA VAL A 33 -2.60 8.73 -12.19
C VAL A 33 -2.43 7.22 -12.36
N PHE A 34 -2.86 6.44 -11.37
CA PHE A 34 -2.72 4.99 -11.35
C PHE A 34 -3.58 4.31 -12.42
N LEU A 35 -4.81 4.77 -12.63
CA LEU A 35 -5.70 4.26 -13.67
C LEU A 35 -5.08 4.50 -15.05
N LYS A 36 -4.47 5.67 -15.29
CA LYS A 36 -3.79 5.98 -16.55
C LYS A 36 -2.56 5.10 -16.80
N GLU A 37 -1.77 4.84 -15.76
CA GLU A 37 -0.48 4.12 -15.89
C GLU A 37 -0.61 2.59 -15.80
N THR A 38 -1.66 2.09 -15.14
CA THR A 38 -1.78 0.65 -14.79
C THR A 38 -3.16 0.05 -15.05
N GLY A 39 -4.18 0.88 -15.32
CA GLY A 39 -5.57 0.43 -15.43
C GLY A 39 -6.23 0.07 -14.10
N LYS A 40 -5.54 0.24 -12.97
CA LYS A 40 -6.02 -0.13 -11.63
C LYS A 40 -5.95 1.06 -10.66
N ARG A 41 -6.74 1.00 -9.59
CA ARG A 41 -6.68 1.98 -8.50
C ARG A 41 -5.53 1.68 -7.56
N VAL A 42 -4.99 2.69 -6.88
CA VAL A 42 -3.75 2.55 -6.08
C VAL A 42 -3.91 1.53 -4.97
N ILE A 43 -5.05 1.53 -4.28
CA ILE A 43 -5.32 0.65 -3.14
C ILE A 43 -5.48 -0.80 -3.60
N ASP A 44 -6.05 -1.05 -4.77
CA ASP A 44 -6.17 -2.41 -5.30
C ASP A 44 -4.80 -2.92 -5.75
N LEU A 45 -4.05 -2.10 -6.47
CA LEU A 45 -2.71 -2.43 -6.96
C LEU A 45 -1.74 -2.75 -5.81
N LEU A 46 -1.89 -2.11 -4.64
CA LEU A 46 -1.06 -2.38 -3.46
C LEU A 46 -1.12 -3.84 -2.99
N PHE A 47 -2.24 -4.54 -3.20
CA PHE A 47 -2.40 -5.95 -2.80
C PHE A 47 -2.21 -6.93 -3.97
N GLU A 48 -1.85 -6.43 -5.14
CA GLU A 48 -1.63 -7.23 -6.35
C GLU A 48 -0.16 -7.13 -6.79
N GLU A 49 0.33 -5.91 -6.98
CA GLU A 49 1.65 -5.58 -7.53
C GLU A 49 2.25 -4.38 -6.74
N PRO A 50 2.60 -4.57 -5.45
CA PRO A 50 3.03 -3.48 -4.56
C PRO A 50 4.28 -2.74 -5.05
N SER A 51 5.22 -3.42 -5.70
CA SER A 51 6.38 -2.76 -6.32
C SER A 51 5.97 -1.78 -7.41
N LYS A 52 4.92 -2.07 -8.18
CA LYS A 52 4.39 -1.17 -9.22
C LYS A 52 3.82 0.09 -8.60
N VAL A 53 3.18 -0.01 -7.43
CA VAL A 53 2.73 1.17 -6.68
C VAL A 53 3.90 2.10 -6.39
N TYR A 54 4.99 1.56 -5.84
CA TYR A 54 6.17 2.35 -5.54
C TYR A 54 6.78 2.99 -6.79
N GLN A 55 6.89 2.24 -7.90
CA GLN A 55 7.41 2.75 -9.17
C GLN A 55 6.58 3.94 -9.69
N VAL A 56 5.25 3.84 -9.64
CA VAL A 56 4.35 4.92 -10.10
C VAL A 56 4.47 6.14 -9.19
N LEU A 57 4.51 5.96 -7.86
CA LEU A 57 4.72 7.07 -6.93
C LEU A 57 6.08 7.74 -7.13
N ARG A 58 7.15 6.96 -7.30
CA ARG A 58 8.49 7.49 -7.60
C ARG A 58 8.50 8.32 -8.88
N LYS A 59 7.84 7.85 -9.94
CA LYS A 59 7.69 8.59 -11.20
C LYS A 59 6.86 9.87 -10.99
N TYR A 60 5.74 9.77 -10.29
CA TYR A 60 4.81 10.88 -10.03
C TYR A 60 5.46 12.02 -9.24
N TYR A 61 6.19 11.68 -8.17
CA TYR A 61 6.86 12.68 -7.33
C TYR A 61 8.20 13.16 -7.90
N GLY A 62 8.81 12.42 -8.83
CA GLY A 62 10.14 12.74 -9.37
C GLY A 62 11.27 12.68 -8.33
N SER A 63 11.00 12.16 -7.13
CA SER A 63 11.92 12.14 -6.00
C SER A 63 11.76 10.84 -5.23
N GLU A 64 12.86 10.11 -5.06
CA GLU A 64 12.89 8.88 -4.28
C GLU A 64 12.55 9.13 -2.81
N VAL A 65 13.10 10.20 -2.23
CA VAL A 65 12.84 10.58 -0.83
C VAL A 65 11.36 10.90 -0.61
N THR A 66 10.74 11.62 -1.54
CA THR A 66 9.31 11.96 -1.45
C THR A 66 8.42 10.74 -1.66
N ALA A 67 8.80 9.83 -2.56
CA ALA A 67 8.08 8.59 -2.78
C ALA A 67 8.19 7.63 -1.58
N ASP A 68 9.37 7.52 -0.97
CA ASP A 68 9.58 6.77 0.27
C ASP A 68 8.70 7.33 1.38
N PHE A 69 8.72 8.65 1.58
CA PHE A 69 7.92 9.33 2.59
C PHE A 69 6.41 9.11 2.38
N ALA A 70 5.91 9.30 1.15
CA ALA A 70 4.50 9.09 0.82
C ALA A 70 4.09 7.62 0.99
N THR A 71 4.92 6.69 0.51
CA THR A 71 4.66 5.24 0.62
C THR A 71 4.57 4.81 2.08
N LEU A 72 5.54 5.22 2.91
CA LEU A 72 5.58 4.90 4.34
C LEU A 72 4.37 5.48 5.07
N ASN A 73 4.13 6.78 4.95
CA ASN A 73 3.16 7.46 5.80
C ASN A 73 1.71 7.29 5.35
N LEU A 74 1.47 7.24 4.04
CA LEU A 74 0.11 7.18 3.51
C LEU A 74 -0.38 5.74 3.34
N PHE A 75 0.50 4.79 2.98
CA PHE A 75 0.07 3.43 2.64
C PHE A 75 0.52 2.39 3.66
N LEU A 76 1.82 2.34 3.98
CA LEU A 76 2.38 1.27 4.81
C LEU A 76 2.07 1.45 6.30
N LYS A 77 2.08 2.68 6.81
CA LYS A 77 1.70 2.99 8.19
C LYS A 77 0.27 2.59 8.54
N PRO A 78 -0.78 2.99 7.79
CA PRO A 78 -2.13 2.51 8.10
C PRO A 78 -2.29 1.00 7.88
N LEU A 79 -1.57 0.40 6.94
CA LEU A 79 -1.52 -1.04 6.77
C LEU A 79 -0.96 -1.73 8.04
N ALA A 80 0.18 -1.29 8.54
CA ALA A 80 0.84 -1.79 9.75
C ALA A 80 -0.02 -1.63 11.00
N ILE A 81 -0.68 -0.46 11.15
CA ILE A 81 -1.64 -0.20 12.22
C ILE A 81 -2.80 -1.20 12.14
N LYS A 82 -3.40 -1.38 10.97
CA LYS A 82 -4.58 -2.24 10.79
C LYS A 82 -4.30 -3.71 11.08
N ILE A 83 -3.09 -4.19 10.76
CA ILE A 83 -2.67 -5.56 11.03
C ILE A 83 -1.99 -5.74 12.39
N GLY A 84 -1.92 -4.70 13.23
CA GLY A 84 -1.36 -4.79 14.58
C GLY A 84 0.13 -5.16 14.60
N ARG A 85 0.90 -4.69 13.62
CA ARG A 85 2.35 -4.95 13.49
C ARG A 85 3.09 -3.66 13.17
N ILE A 86 3.25 -2.81 14.19
CA ILE A 86 4.02 -1.57 14.09
C ILE A 86 5.51 -1.93 13.88
N GLY A 87 6.19 -1.19 13.01
CA GLY A 87 7.61 -1.35 12.70
C GLY A 87 7.89 -2.21 11.47
N ILE A 88 6.88 -2.80 10.83
CA ILE A 88 7.08 -3.57 9.59
C ILE A 88 7.13 -2.69 8.33
N GLU A 89 6.81 -1.40 8.44
CA GLU A 89 6.66 -0.47 7.33
C GLU A 89 7.95 -0.38 6.50
N GLU A 90 9.10 -0.27 7.14
CA GLU A 90 10.40 -0.21 6.46
C GLU A 90 10.70 -1.50 5.70
N GLN A 91 10.41 -2.65 6.32
CA GLN A 91 10.59 -3.95 5.67
C GLN A 91 9.70 -4.07 4.43
N LEU A 92 8.43 -3.66 4.54
CA LEU A 92 7.50 -3.64 3.42
C LEU A 92 7.97 -2.69 2.31
N LEU A 93 8.46 -1.50 2.65
CA LEU A 93 9.03 -0.57 1.67
C LEU A 93 10.22 -1.17 0.94
N VAL A 94 11.15 -1.80 1.66
CA VAL A 94 12.32 -2.47 1.05
C VAL A 94 11.87 -3.54 0.04
N LEU A 95 10.86 -4.34 0.39
CA LEU A 95 10.32 -5.36 -0.53
C LEU A 95 9.70 -4.72 -1.78
N MET A 96 8.93 -3.63 -1.64
CA MET A 96 8.38 -2.87 -2.76
C MET A 96 9.49 -2.35 -3.69
N LYS A 97 10.54 -1.73 -3.11
CA LYS A 97 11.68 -1.16 -3.86
C LYS A 97 12.46 -2.24 -4.62
N GLN A 98 12.54 -3.45 -4.06
CA GLN A 98 13.25 -4.58 -4.64
C GLN A 98 12.43 -5.37 -5.67
N GLY A 99 11.16 -5.03 -5.91
CA GLY A 99 10.30 -5.81 -6.81
C GLY A 99 9.83 -7.15 -6.22
N LYS A 100 9.95 -7.32 -4.89
CA LYS A 100 9.66 -8.59 -4.18
C LYS A 100 8.19 -8.67 -3.77
N ASP A 101 7.32 -8.65 -4.76
CA ASP A 101 5.86 -8.58 -4.57
C ASP A 101 5.30 -9.82 -3.86
N LYS A 102 5.84 -11.00 -4.17
CA LYS A 102 5.41 -12.25 -3.52
C LYS A 102 5.74 -12.24 -2.03
N GLU A 103 6.96 -11.87 -1.69
CA GLU A 103 7.45 -11.79 -0.32
C GLU A 103 6.70 -10.72 0.48
N PHE A 104 6.36 -9.59 -0.15
CA PHE A 104 5.50 -8.57 0.45
C PHE A 104 4.13 -9.16 0.83
N LEU A 105 3.46 -9.81 -0.11
CA LEU A 105 2.12 -10.39 0.12
C LEU A 105 2.17 -11.56 1.12
N GLU A 106 3.21 -12.38 1.08
CA GLU A 106 3.44 -13.44 2.06
C GLU A 106 3.66 -12.91 3.47
N LEU A 107 4.42 -11.81 3.62
CA LEU A 107 4.62 -11.14 4.90
C LEU A 107 3.28 -10.67 5.47
N LEU A 108 2.43 -10.03 4.64
CA LEU A 108 1.09 -9.62 5.06
C LEU A 108 0.22 -10.80 5.49
N ARG A 109 0.23 -11.89 4.72
CA ARG A 109 -0.53 -13.12 5.07
C ARG A 109 -0.06 -13.71 6.39
N LYS A 110 1.25 -13.73 6.66
CA LYS A 110 1.82 -14.20 7.94
C LYS A 110 1.40 -13.31 9.12
N CYS A 111 1.32 -12.00 8.91
CA CYS A 111 0.83 -11.08 9.94
C CYS A 111 -0.64 -11.32 10.26
N LEU A 112 -1.46 -11.55 9.22
CA LEU A 112 -2.90 -11.79 9.35
C LEU A 112 -3.25 -13.16 9.94
N ALA A 113 -2.48 -14.21 9.62
CA ALA A 113 -2.71 -15.56 10.15
C ALA A 113 -2.35 -15.72 11.64
N ARG A 114 -1.73 -14.72 12.25
CA ARG A 114 -1.32 -14.69 13.67
C ARG A 114 -2.24 -13.81 14.53
N GLN A 115 -3.38 -13.38 13.99
CA GLN A 115 -4.47 -12.73 14.71
C GLN A 115 -5.57 -13.76 14.97
#